data_AF-A0A7C6VZ03-F1
#
_entry.id   AF-A0A7C6VZ03-F1
#
_cell.length_a   1.000
_cell.length_b   1.000
_cell.length_c   1.000
_cell.angle_alpha   90.00
_cell.angle_beta   90.00
_cell.angle_gamma   90.00
#
_symmetry.space_group_name_H-M   'P 1'
#
loop_
_entity.id
_entity.type
_entity.pdbx_description
1 polymer ?
#
loop_
_entity_poly.entity_id
_entity_poly.type
_entity_poly.pdbx_seq_one_letter_code
_entity_poly.pdbx_strand_id
1 'polypeptide(L)' 'PAAIALAHRYNQDSRDGGRDQRQEVVASDEGVWECSFVGACSEVCPKHVDPAGALQQVKVASTIDWYKEHLMPWVKK' A
#
# COMPACT_ATOMS: atom_id res chain seq x y z
N PRO A 1 4.03 -4.03 -9.24
CA PRO A 1 4.40 -2.66 -8.81
C PRO A 1 3.38 -1.58 -9.24
N ALA A 2 3.07 -1.42 -10.53
CA ALA A 2 2.23 -0.34 -11.04
C ALA A 2 0.82 -0.30 -10.41
N ALA A 3 0.14 -1.45 -10.30
CA ALA A 3 -1.20 -1.53 -9.71
C ALA A 3 -1.24 -1.07 -8.24
N ILE A 4 -0.28 -1.51 -7.42
CA ILE A 4 -0.20 -1.11 -6.01
C ILE A 4 0.18 0.37 -5.87
N ALA A 5 1.07 0.88 -6.72
CA ALA A 5 1.39 2.32 -6.74
C ALA A 5 0.15 3.16 -7.12
N LEU A 6 -0.68 2.69 -8.05
CA LEU A 6 -1.94 3.34 -8.41
C LEU A 6 -2.97 3.27 -7.28
N ALA A 7 -3.09 2.12 -6.61
CA ALA A 7 -3.93 1.98 -5.44
C ALA A 7 -3.50 2.95 -4.33
N HIS A 8 -2.19 3.05 -4.08
CA HIS A 8 -1.62 4.01 -3.13
C HIS A 8 -1.94 5.46 -3.51
N ARG A 9 -1.88 5.81 -4.81
CA ARG A 9 -2.28 7.14 -5.29
C ARG A 9 -3.73 7.50 -4.93
N TYR A 10 -4.66 6.54 -4.97
CA TYR A 10 -6.03 6.79 -4.49
C TYR A 10 -6.11 6.80 -2.95
N ASN A 11 -5.37 5.95 -2.26
CA ASN A 11 -5.35 5.94 -0.79
C ASN A 11 -4.81 7.25 -0.18
N GLN A 12 -3.98 8.00 -0.91
CA GLN A 12 -3.47 9.32 -0.51
C GLN A 12 -4.35 10.48 -1.00
N ASP A 13 -5.38 10.22 -1.79
CA ASP A 13 -6.27 11.25 -2.32
C ASP A 13 -7.36 11.57 -1.29
N SER A 14 -7.38 12.79 -0.75
CA SER A 14 -8.34 13.18 0.31
C SER A 14 -9.81 13.14 -0.11
N ARG A 15 -10.08 13.03 -1.41
CA ARG A 15 -11.43 12.89 -1.97
C ARG A 15 -11.90 11.43 -1.96
N ASP A 16 -10.99 10.47 -1.83
CA ASP A 16 -11.29 9.05 -1.91
C ASP A 16 -11.72 8.50 -0.55
N GLY A 17 -12.85 7.78 -0.54
CA GLY A 17 -13.37 7.07 0.63
C GLY A 17 -13.27 5.55 0.51
N GLY A 18 -12.48 5.04 -0.46
CA GLY A 18 -12.47 3.63 -0.86
C GLY A 18 -11.25 2.84 -0.42
N ARG A 19 -10.45 3.39 0.50
CA ARG A 19 -9.19 2.76 0.96
C ARG A 19 -9.44 1.37 1.53
N ASP A 20 -10.46 1.22 2.37
CA ASP A 20 -10.71 -0.03 3.10
C ASP A 20 -11.00 -1.20 2.15
N GLN A 21 -11.75 -0.97 1.06
CA GLN A 21 -12.01 -2.03 0.07
C GLN A 21 -10.75 -2.41 -0.72
N ARG A 22 -9.83 -1.47 -0.94
CA ARG A 22 -8.54 -1.77 -1.61
C ARG A 22 -7.59 -2.52 -0.70
N GLN A 23 -7.66 -2.26 0.61
CA GLN A 23 -6.73 -2.82 1.59
C GLN A 23 -6.78 -4.36 1.62
N GLU A 24 -7.96 -4.95 1.46
CA GLU A 24 -8.16 -6.41 1.40
C GLU A 24 -7.34 -7.08 0.28
N VAL A 25 -7.19 -6.39 -0.86
CA VAL A 25 -6.44 -6.90 -2.01
C VAL A 25 -4.96 -6.52 -1.89
N VAL A 26 -4.68 -5.26 -1.54
CA VAL A 26 -3.32 -4.71 -1.55
C VAL A 26 -2.45 -5.30 -0.45
N ALA A 27 -3.02 -5.59 0.73
CA ALA A 27 -2.30 -6.16 1.87
C ALA A 27 -2.40 -7.69 1.97
N SER A 28 -2.89 -8.35 0.91
CA SER A 28 -2.81 -9.81 0.78
C SER A 28 -1.37 -10.29 0.61
N ASP A 29 -1.13 -11.58 0.83
CA ASP A 29 0.20 -12.19 0.64
C ASP A 29 0.72 -11.93 -0.79
N GLU A 30 -0.11 -12.18 -1.81
CA GLU A 30 0.18 -11.89 -3.22
C GLU A 30 0.25 -10.38 -3.57
N GLY A 31 -0.10 -9.53 -2.61
CA GLY A 31 -0.12 -8.08 -2.75
C GLY A 31 1.24 -7.43 -2.48
N VAL A 32 1.26 -6.52 -1.51
CA VAL A 32 2.47 -5.74 -1.21
C VAL A 32 3.58 -6.58 -0.55
N TRP A 33 3.26 -7.72 0.05
CA TRP A 33 4.20 -8.50 0.86
C TRP A 33 5.22 -9.29 0.03
N GLU A 34 4.87 -9.74 -1.17
CA GLU A 34 5.82 -10.31 -2.15
C GLU A 34 6.94 -9.33 -2.57
N CYS A 35 6.74 -8.02 -2.39
CA CYS A 35 7.76 -7.04 -2.74
C CYS A 35 8.96 -7.12 -1.77
N SER A 36 10.07 -7.72 -2.17
CA SER A 36 11.33 -7.75 -1.40
C SER A 36 12.16 -6.46 -1.50
N PHE A 37 11.62 -5.42 -2.14
CA PHE A 37 12.28 -4.12 -2.33
C PHE A 37 13.57 -4.16 -3.16
N VAL A 38 13.60 -4.97 -4.22
CA VAL A 38 14.70 -4.98 -5.22
C VAL A 38 14.89 -3.61 -5.90
N GLY A 39 13.83 -2.82 -6.06
CA GLY A 39 13.92 -1.42 -6.52
C GLY A 39 13.98 -1.21 -8.04
N ALA A 40 14.23 -2.25 -8.84
CA ALA A 40 14.34 -2.13 -10.31
C ALA A 40 13.13 -1.45 -10.98
N CYS A 41 11.93 -1.60 -10.43
CA CYS A 41 10.72 -0.95 -10.96
C CYS A 41 10.75 0.58 -10.89
N SER A 42 11.46 1.18 -9.93
CA SER A 42 11.66 2.63 -9.86
C SER A 42 12.77 3.09 -10.80
N GLU A 43 13.86 2.32 -10.88
CA GLU A 43 14.99 2.60 -11.78
C GLU A 43 14.56 2.67 -13.25
N VAL A 44 13.75 1.70 -13.70
CA VAL A 44 13.31 1.63 -15.11
C VAL A 44 12.08 2.49 -15.43
N CYS A 45 11.49 3.18 -14.45
CA CYS A 45 10.24 3.91 -14.68
C CYS A 45 10.46 5.16 -15.55
N PRO A 46 9.94 5.21 -16.80
CA PRO A 46 10.21 6.33 -17.71
C PRO A 46 9.46 7.62 -17.34
N LYS A 47 8.61 7.56 -16.31
CA LYS A 47 7.81 8.67 -15.81
C LYS A 47 8.22 9.12 -14.41
N HIS A 48 9.31 8.57 -13.87
CA HIS A 48 9.86 8.95 -12.57
C HIS A 48 8.82 8.93 -11.42
N VAL A 49 7.95 7.90 -11.44
CA VAL A 49 6.83 7.76 -10.48
C VAL A 49 7.30 7.25 -9.11
N ASP A 50 8.44 6.54 -9.07
CA ASP A 50 8.91 5.78 -7.92
C ASP A 50 7.90 4.76 -7.33
N PRO A 51 7.55 3.69 -8.08
CA PRO A 51 6.67 2.65 -7.57
C PRO A 51 7.22 1.94 -6.32
N ALA A 52 8.54 1.74 -6.21
CA ALA A 52 9.12 1.07 -5.05
C ALA A 52 8.86 1.86 -3.76
N GLY A 53 9.03 3.19 -3.79
CA GLY A 53 8.69 4.06 -2.66
C GLY A 53 7.22 3.98 -2.27
N ALA A 54 6.31 3.98 -3.26
CA ALA A 54 4.88 3.82 -3.02
C ALA A 54 4.56 2.48 -2.33
N LEU A 55 5.16 1.36 -2.79
CA LEU A 55 4.94 0.05 -2.17
C LEU A 55 5.43 0.01 -0.72
N GLN A 56 6.54 0.68 -0.37
CA GLN A 56 6.98 0.73 1.02
C GLN A 56 6.05 1.54 1.92
N GLN A 57 5.50 2.64 1.42
CA GLN A 57 4.48 3.39 2.16
C GLN A 57 3.22 2.54 2.40
N VAL A 58 2.82 1.74 1.42
CA VAL A 58 1.72 0.78 1.56
C VAL A 58 2.04 -0.29 2.62
N LYS A 59 3.26 -0.83 2.68
CA LYS A 59 3.66 -1.77 3.74
C LYS A 59 3.51 -1.14 5.12
N VAL A 60 4.02 0.07 5.31
CA VAL A 60 3.92 0.79 6.60
C VAL A 60 2.46 1.02 6.98
N ALA A 61 1.63 1.52 6.06
CA ALA A 61 0.21 1.73 6.29
C ALA A 61 -0.51 0.42 6.66
N SER A 62 -0.22 -0.66 5.94
CA SER A 62 -0.81 -1.99 6.17
C SER A 62 -0.40 -2.59 7.51
N THR A 63 0.86 -2.43 7.90
CA THR A 63 1.33 -2.83 9.23
C THR A 63 0.64 -2.06 10.34
N ILE A 64 0.46 -0.74 10.17
CA ILE A 64 -0.27 0.08 11.14
C ILE A 64 -1.72 -0.39 11.26
N ASP A 65 -2.38 -0.68 10.14
CA ASP A 65 -3.76 -1.18 10.13
C ASP A 65 -3.85 -2.54 10.84
N TRP A 66 -2.93 -3.46 10.55
CA TRP A 66 -2.85 -4.76 11.23
C TRP A 66 -2.70 -4.61 12.75
N TYR A 67 -1.80 -3.72 13.21
CA TYR A 67 -1.63 -3.45 14.64
C TYR A 67 -2.88 -2.84 15.26
N LYS A 68 -3.55 -1.91 14.57
CA LYS A 68 -4.82 -1.34 15.06
C LYS A 68 -5.89 -2.40 15.24
N GLU A 69 -6.01 -3.31 14.28
CA GLU A 69 -6.97 -4.41 14.33
C GLU A 69 -6.68 -5.40 15.47
N HIS A 70 -5.42 -5.79 15.66
CA HIS A 70 -5.06 -6.87 16.59
C HIS A 70 -4.79 -6.38 18.01
N LEU A 71 -4.29 -5.15 18.17
CA LEU A 71 -3.88 -4.61 19.48
C LEU A 71 -4.78 -3.49 20.01
N MET A 72 -5.62 -2.89 19.16
CA MET A 72 -6.53 -1.82 19.55
C MET A 72 -7.97 -2.06 19.05
N PRO A 73 -8.62 -3.15 19.48
CA PRO A 73 -9.95 -3.53 19.00
C PRO A 73 -11.06 -2.48 19.27
N TRP A 74 -10.81 -1.51 20.15
CA TRP A 74 -11.74 -0.39 20.40
C TRP A 74 -11.65 0.75 19.38
N VAL A 75 -10.64 0.77 18.52
CA VAL A 75 -10.42 1.83 17.52
C VAL A 75 -11.19 1.58 16.22
N LYS A 76 -11.40 0.30 15.86
CA LYS A 76 -12.18 -0.08 14.68
C LYS A 76 -13.62 -0.33 15.13
N LYS A 77 -14.52 0.59 14.77
CA LYS A 77 -15.97 0.48 15.04
C LYS A 77 -16.71 0.25 13.73
#